data_AF-A0A344PK76-F1
#
_entry.id   AF-A0A344PK76-F1
#
_cell.length_a   1.000
_cell.length_b   1.000
_cell.length_c   1.000
_cell.angle_alpha   90.00
_cell.angle_beta   90.00
_cell.angle_gamma   90.00
#
_symmetry.space_group_name_H-M   'P 1'
#
loop_
_entity.id
_entity.type
_entity.pdbx_description
1 polymer ?
#
loop_
_entity_poly.entity_id
_entity_poly.type
_entity_poly.pdbx_seq_one_letter_code
_entity_poly.pdbx_strand_id
1 'polypeptide(L)'
;MPILPPCAANSTASVTAEAAASRLRRGPRCGPVAPSVRATEMSQMTSGAERAARMQALLRTPKSFDNTIHLSPDLGFMFFSNPIVACSTLKATLNQATARALGLPAPELRLDAIHDRAANPLQRPSDIGLPRFAEMLEDPAVRKIAFIRDPLRRFMSCFGKKLSKENRITERVRAQMKVPERIPLRDFLTPDSFATALESDPKLLNMNDHWRPQRLQVFYDLVPDLQIGRVETLKADVERMLTPIFGAGGYELIDVPALFPQNSSRQRAGGVPALSEDGLATVRRVYSGDFDMLAEVEARAPAAPVMPASTPVRTQPDPARPELIVHVGMPGNGGALIAASLAAADLEADHALDLGPSPLLARGKPLEAALDQSPAQLTKLGAGWAAKLASQAQAPGALRLILSNDRLCRHPQAMARLLEPLAERFDLRVVIFARDPHAWLAANAIGAPHPGALDQLVQRYGDLPVWQDLLPGAVEIHTCRGDTDMVALAAAVFGVTLPPVPEVADPESAIVAALLPDEGDLPSLPQIMQSIPSRAQIEAAIAARVGIFDAIAEQGGPDLLALAEPPPPAPRIEAVRARLLDALAARTAAQSARIAALEQRLAALDPAAPRRRKT
;
A
#
# COMPACT_ATOMS: atom_id res chain seq x y z
N MET A 1 69.73 41.31 14.24
CA MET A 1 68.32 40.90 14.08
C MET A 1 68.20 40.16 12.75
N PRO A 2 68.11 38.82 12.76
CA PRO A 2 68.08 38.04 11.53
C PRO A 2 66.64 37.75 11.07
N ILE A 3 66.51 37.68 9.75
CA ILE A 3 65.32 37.30 8.98
C ILE A 3 65.14 35.78 9.09
N LEU A 4 63.94 35.33 9.47
CA LEU A 4 63.54 33.92 9.46
C LEU A 4 62.62 33.61 8.25
N PRO A 5 62.68 32.39 7.68
CA PRO A 5 62.00 31.99 6.44
C PRO A 5 60.57 31.44 6.69
N PRO A 6 59.75 31.21 5.64
CA PRO A 6 58.32 30.92 5.80
C PRO A 6 58.03 29.48 6.25
N CYS A 7 57.02 29.35 7.11
CA CYS A 7 56.50 28.09 7.64
C CYS A 7 55.94 27.16 6.54
N ALA A 8 56.27 25.88 6.70
CA ALA A 8 55.79 24.76 5.91
C ALA A 8 54.27 24.55 6.02
N ALA A 9 53.68 24.11 4.92
CA ALA A 9 52.31 23.63 4.83
C ALA A 9 52.11 22.34 5.64
N ASN A 10 51.15 22.35 6.57
CA ASN A 10 50.67 21.14 7.21
C ASN A 10 49.60 20.48 6.34
N SER A 11 49.91 19.27 5.90
CA SER A 11 49.03 18.32 5.24
C SER A 11 47.81 18.02 6.12
N THR A 12 46.62 18.38 5.63
CA THR A 12 45.33 17.93 6.17
C THR A 12 45.06 16.51 5.68
N ALA A 13 45.30 15.52 6.53
CA ALA A 13 44.87 14.16 6.28
C ALA A 13 43.33 14.07 6.39
N SER A 14 42.66 13.93 5.25
CA SER A 14 41.25 13.54 5.17
C SER A 14 41.12 12.10 5.66
N VAL A 15 40.61 11.90 6.88
CA VAL A 15 40.16 10.59 7.34
C VAL A 15 38.82 10.31 6.65
N THR A 16 38.84 9.49 5.60
CA THR A 16 37.64 9.04 4.91
C THR A 16 36.82 8.09 5.80
N ALA A 17 35.50 8.19 5.73
CA ALA A 17 34.55 7.39 6.51
C ALA A 17 34.72 5.86 6.34
N GLU A 18 35.40 5.44 5.28
CA GLU A 18 35.75 4.04 4.98
C GLU A 18 36.66 3.39 6.05
N ALA A 19 37.54 4.17 6.67
CA ALA A 19 38.45 3.67 7.71
C ALA A 19 37.73 3.35 9.04
N ALA A 20 36.58 4.00 9.30
CA ALA A 20 35.74 3.70 10.46
C ALA A 20 34.90 2.42 10.24
N ALA A 21 34.44 2.18 9.00
CA ALA A 21 33.67 0.98 8.64
C ALA A 21 34.54 -0.29 8.57
N SER A 22 35.82 -0.17 8.17
CA SER A 22 36.77 -1.28 8.08
C SER A 22 37.14 -1.90 9.46
N ARG A 23 37.23 -1.08 10.52
CA ARG A 23 37.59 -1.56 11.87
C ARG A 23 36.48 -2.37 12.56
N LEU A 24 35.25 -2.35 12.06
CA LEU A 24 34.14 -3.17 12.57
C LEU A 24 34.09 -4.59 11.99
N ARG A 25 34.83 -4.89 10.90
CA ARG A 25 34.74 -6.19 10.20
C ARG A 25 35.60 -7.31 10.82
N ARG A 26 36.38 -7.04 11.87
CA ARG A 26 37.23 -8.04 12.56
C ARG A 26 36.88 -8.19 14.04
N GLY A 27 35.59 -8.25 14.35
CA GLY A 27 35.11 -8.62 15.68
C GLY A 27 35.25 -10.13 15.96
N PRO A 28 35.41 -10.54 17.24
CA PRO A 28 35.37 -11.95 17.62
C PRO A 28 34.05 -12.58 17.17
N ARG A 29 34.07 -13.86 16.73
CA ARG A 29 32.85 -14.61 16.41
C ARG A 29 31.90 -14.52 17.61
N CYS A 30 30.81 -13.77 17.46
CA CYS A 30 29.76 -13.72 18.47
C CYS A 30 29.22 -15.14 18.67
N GLY A 31 29.22 -15.61 19.92
CA GLY A 31 28.51 -16.83 20.28
C GLY A 31 27.02 -16.69 19.94
N PRO A 32 26.30 -17.83 19.80
CA PRO A 32 24.88 -17.80 19.43
C PRO A 32 24.08 -16.89 20.36
N VAL A 33 23.19 -16.10 19.76
CA VAL A 33 22.12 -15.37 20.47
C VAL A 33 21.45 -16.35 21.44
N ALA A 34 21.18 -15.90 22.67
CA ALA A 34 20.72 -16.72 23.78
C ALA A 34 19.76 -17.81 23.29
N PRO A 35 20.05 -19.10 23.56
CA PRO A 35 19.30 -20.21 22.98
C PRO A 35 17.82 -20.03 23.31
N SER A 36 16.96 -20.26 22.31
CA SER A 36 15.57 -20.61 22.53
C SER A 36 15.55 -21.59 23.72
N VAL A 37 14.74 -21.27 24.73
CA VAL A 37 14.51 -22.17 25.86
C VAL A 37 14.01 -23.46 25.21
N ARG A 38 14.83 -24.53 25.24
CA ARG A 38 14.48 -25.78 24.56
C ARG A 38 13.12 -26.21 25.09
N ALA A 39 12.24 -26.70 24.21
CA ALA A 39 10.90 -27.17 24.59
C ALA A 39 10.90 -28.13 25.80
N THR A 40 12.01 -28.84 26.00
CA THR A 40 12.27 -29.72 27.15
C THR A 40 12.35 -28.98 28.51
N GLU A 41 12.88 -27.75 28.56
CA GLU A 41 12.90 -26.91 29.78
C GLU A 41 11.53 -26.27 30.05
N MET A 42 10.76 -25.95 29.00
CA MET A 42 9.41 -25.40 29.16
C MET A 42 8.44 -26.38 29.84
N SER A 43 8.62 -27.69 29.59
CA SER A 43 7.82 -28.73 30.25
C SER A 43 8.10 -28.88 31.76
N GLN A 44 9.12 -28.20 32.29
CA GLN A 44 9.52 -28.24 33.70
C GLN A 44 9.22 -26.93 34.47
N MET A 45 8.67 -25.89 33.84
CA MET A 45 8.28 -24.66 34.55
C MET A 45 6.91 -24.86 35.20
N THR A 46 6.88 -24.93 36.53
CA THR A 46 5.79 -25.55 37.29
C THR A 46 4.69 -24.59 37.78
N SER A 47 4.89 -23.27 37.74
CA SER A 47 3.83 -22.32 38.15
C SER A 47 3.79 -20.98 37.40
N GLY A 48 2.62 -20.35 37.40
CA GLY A 48 2.36 -19.00 36.91
C GLY A 48 3.19 -17.94 37.63
N ALA A 49 3.52 -18.17 38.91
CA ALA A 49 4.38 -17.28 39.69
C ALA A 49 5.81 -17.25 39.15
N GLU A 50 6.37 -18.42 38.81
CA GLU A 50 7.70 -18.53 38.19
C GLU A 50 7.71 -17.86 36.80
N ARG A 51 6.64 -18.07 36.01
CA ARG A 51 6.49 -17.43 34.69
C ARG A 51 6.40 -15.91 34.83
N ALA A 52 5.59 -15.40 35.75
CA ALA A 52 5.46 -13.96 36.02
C ALA A 52 6.79 -13.32 36.44
N ALA A 53 7.53 -13.96 37.35
CA ALA A 53 8.85 -13.50 37.78
C ALA A 53 9.84 -13.46 36.61
N ARG A 54 9.83 -14.48 35.75
CA ARG A 54 10.69 -14.53 34.56
C ARG A 54 10.32 -13.44 33.54
N MET A 55 9.04 -13.20 33.30
CA MET A 55 8.58 -12.11 32.43
C MET A 55 9.07 -10.74 32.95
N GLN A 56 8.96 -10.49 34.25
CA GLN A 56 9.44 -9.25 34.87
C GLN A 56 10.96 -9.09 34.70
N ALA A 57 11.73 -10.17 34.86
CA ALA A 57 13.17 -10.17 34.66
C ALA A 57 13.57 -9.87 33.20
N LEU A 58 12.83 -10.42 32.22
CA LEU A 58 13.08 -10.20 30.79
C LEU A 58 12.93 -8.73 30.37
N LEU A 59 11.97 -8.01 30.95
CA LEU A 59 11.71 -6.61 30.62
C LEU A 59 12.56 -5.61 31.42
N ARG A 60 13.47 -6.10 32.27
CA ARG A 60 14.48 -5.37 33.09
C ARG A 60 13.94 -4.39 34.13
N THR A 61 12.76 -3.79 33.91
CA THR A 61 12.18 -2.78 34.80
C THR A 61 10.70 -3.09 35.06
N PRO A 62 10.20 -2.86 36.29
CA PRO A 62 8.77 -3.00 36.59
C PRO A 62 7.89 -2.13 35.69
N LYS A 63 8.35 -0.91 35.37
CA LYS A 63 7.63 -0.01 34.46
C LYS A 63 7.48 -0.57 33.04
N SER A 64 8.51 -1.24 32.51
CA SER A 64 8.40 -1.87 31.19
C SER A 64 7.43 -3.05 31.22
N PHE A 65 7.41 -3.80 32.33
CA PHE A 65 6.46 -4.89 32.55
C PHE A 65 5.02 -4.38 32.57
N ASP A 66 4.75 -3.34 33.36
CA ASP A 66 3.43 -2.72 33.41
C ASP A 66 3.01 -2.13 32.07
N ASN A 67 3.91 -1.47 31.34
CA ASN A 67 3.57 -0.86 30.04
C ASN A 67 3.34 -1.86 28.92
N THR A 68 3.87 -3.08 29.04
CA THR A 68 3.74 -4.13 28.03
C THR A 68 2.42 -4.87 28.16
N ILE A 69 1.92 -5.04 29.38
CA ILE A 69 0.77 -5.89 29.65
C ILE A 69 -0.46 -5.03 29.97
N HIS A 70 -1.55 -5.31 29.27
CA HIS A 70 -2.85 -4.70 29.45
C HIS A 70 -3.85 -5.79 29.81
N LEU A 71 -4.56 -5.66 30.93
CA LEU A 71 -5.45 -6.73 31.40
C LEU A 71 -6.81 -6.19 31.85
N SER A 72 -7.83 -7.05 31.77
CA SER A 72 -9.15 -6.83 32.35
C SER A 72 -9.55 -8.12 33.06
N PRO A 73 -9.43 -8.19 34.40
CA PRO A 73 -9.84 -9.36 35.16
C PRO A 73 -11.35 -9.60 35.03
N ASP A 74 -12.15 -8.53 35.00
CA ASP A 74 -13.61 -8.58 34.92
C ASP A 74 -14.11 -9.18 33.60
N LEU A 75 -13.37 -8.96 32.50
CA LEU A 75 -13.68 -9.51 31.18
C LEU A 75 -12.83 -10.74 30.82
N GLY A 76 -11.98 -11.21 31.74
CA GLY A 76 -11.20 -12.43 31.56
C GLY A 76 -10.20 -12.40 30.39
N PHE A 77 -9.43 -11.32 30.21
CA PHE A 77 -8.39 -11.30 29.18
C PHE A 77 -7.11 -10.54 29.54
N MET A 78 -6.04 -10.88 28.80
CA MET A 78 -4.71 -10.27 28.86
C MET A 78 -4.22 -9.99 27.44
N PHE A 79 -3.79 -8.76 27.20
CA PHE A 79 -3.16 -8.32 25.96
C PHE A 79 -1.68 -7.98 26.18
N PHE A 80 -0.81 -8.68 25.47
CA PHE A 80 0.63 -8.44 25.45
C PHE A 80 0.98 -7.51 24.30
N SER A 81 1.21 -6.24 24.61
CA SER A 81 1.49 -5.20 23.62
C SER A 81 2.86 -5.40 22.96
N ASN A 82 2.86 -5.50 21.64
CA ASN A 82 4.06 -5.54 20.80
C ASN A 82 4.20 -4.23 19.99
N PRO A 83 5.21 -3.39 20.25
CA PRO A 83 5.37 -2.14 19.51
C PRO A 83 5.63 -2.38 18.01
N ILE A 84 5.22 -1.41 17.18
CA ILE A 84 5.35 -1.44 15.69
C ILE A 84 4.41 -2.46 15.01
N VAL A 85 3.50 -3.06 15.79
CA VAL A 85 2.53 -4.06 15.35
C VAL A 85 1.10 -3.54 15.54
N ALA A 86 0.77 -2.41 14.90
CA ALA A 86 -0.52 -1.72 15.07
C ALA A 86 -0.91 -1.45 16.54
N CYS A 87 0.07 -1.30 17.45
CA CYS A 87 -0.19 -1.28 18.89
C CYS A 87 -1.09 -0.13 19.35
N SER A 88 -1.01 1.05 18.73
CA SER A 88 -1.91 2.17 19.04
C SER A 88 -3.36 1.87 18.61
N THR A 89 -3.55 1.28 17.43
CA THR A 89 -4.87 0.79 16.96
C THR A 89 -5.47 -0.24 17.90
N LEU A 90 -4.69 -1.26 18.28
CA LEU A 90 -5.14 -2.30 19.19
C LEU A 90 -5.45 -1.75 20.60
N LYS A 91 -4.62 -0.85 21.13
CA LYS A 91 -4.89 -0.22 22.44
C LYS A 91 -6.15 0.66 22.41
N ALA A 92 -6.31 1.48 21.38
CA ALA A 92 -7.51 2.30 21.21
C ALA A 92 -8.76 1.42 21.14
N THR A 93 -8.72 0.37 20.32
CA THR A 93 -9.81 -0.62 20.14
C THR A 93 -10.16 -1.30 21.46
N LEU A 94 -9.17 -1.87 22.16
CA LEU A 94 -9.40 -2.58 23.43
C LEU A 94 -9.88 -1.63 24.54
N ASN A 95 -9.34 -0.42 24.64
CA ASN A 95 -9.77 0.55 25.65
C ASN A 95 -11.23 0.98 25.43
N GLN A 96 -11.64 1.26 24.18
CA GLN A 96 -13.03 1.60 23.87
C GLN A 96 -13.98 0.42 24.14
N ALA A 97 -13.61 -0.79 23.69
CA ALA A 97 -14.42 -1.99 23.86
C ALA A 97 -14.58 -2.35 25.35
N THR A 98 -13.50 -2.31 26.13
CA THR A 98 -13.55 -2.55 27.58
C THR A 98 -14.37 -1.50 28.30
N ALA A 99 -14.21 -0.20 27.98
CA ALA A 99 -15.02 0.84 28.60
C ALA A 99 -16.52 0.61 28.35
N ARG A 100 -16.90 0.31 27.10
CA ARG A 100 -18.29 -0.01 26.73
C ARG A 100 -18.80 -1.23 27.50
N ALA A 101 -18.05 -2.33 27.52
CA ALA A 101 -18.47 -3.57 28.16
C ALA A 101 -18.64 -3.45 29.68
N LEU A 102 -17.87 -2.56 30.32
CA LEU A 102 -17.94 -2.30 31.77
C LEU A 102 -18.86 -1.11 32.13
N GLY A 103 -19.51 -0.48 31.15
CA GLY A 103 -20.35 0.71 31.41
C GLY A 103 -19.56 1.93 31.88
N LEU A 104 -18.29 2.04 31.51
CA LEU A 104 -17.41 3.16 31.83
C LEU A 104 -17.45 4.23 30.73
N PRO A 105 -17.10 5.49 31.04
CA PRO A 105 -16.94 6.53 30.02
C PRO A 105 -15.92 6.13 28.95
N ALA A 106 -16.25 6.39 27.69
CA ALA A 106 -15.37 6.16 26.56
C ALA A 106 -14.08 6.99 26.72
N PRO A 107 -12.87 6.37 26.66
CA PRO A 107 -11.61 7.10 26.73
C PRO A 107 -11.44 8.08 25.57
N GLU A 108 -10.61 9.10 25.74
CA GLU A 108 -10.31 10.02 24.65
C GLU A 108 -9.48 9.34 23.54
N LEU A 109 -9.91 9.48 22.29
CA LEU A 109 -9.13 9.09 21.12
C LEU A 109 -8.16 10.22 20.76
N ARG A 110 -7.16 10.42 21.61
CA ARG A 110 -5.97 11.24 21.33
C ARG A 110 -4.73 10.39 21.45
N LEU A 111 -3.69 10.71 20.67
CA LEU A 111 -2.51 9.86 20.58
C LEU A 111 -1.76 9.70 21.91
N ASP A 112 -1.66 10.78 22.70
CA ASP A 112 -1.09 10.75 24.05
C ASP A 112 -1.98 9.95 25.02
N ALA A 113 -3.30 10.19 24.98
CA ALA A 113 -4.28 9.51 25.84
C ALA A 113 -4.34 7.99 25.60
N ILE A 114 -4.21 7.52 24.35
CA ILE A 114 -4.18 6.08 24.01
C ILE A 114 -3.04 5.33 24.74
N HIS A 115 -1.96 6.04 25.07
CA HIS A 115 -0.80 5.48 25.76
C HIS A 115 -0.78 5.80 27.26
N ASP A 116 -1.66 6.66 27.76
CA ASP A 116 -1.74 6.98 29.18
C ASP A 116 -2.48 5.88 29.93
N ARG A 117 -1.73 5.08 30.69
CA ARG A 117 -2.29 3.97 31.46
C ARG A 117 -3.21 4.41 32.59
N ALA A 118 -3.12 5.64 33.08
CA ALA A 118 -4.02 6.14 34.12
C ALA A 118 -5.38 6.58 33.58
N ALA A 119 -5.46 6.94 32.30
CA ALA A 119 -6.66 7.43 31.64
C ALA A 119 -7.50 6.32 30.96
N ASN A 120 -7.07 5.06 31.05
CA ASN A 120 -7.66 3.95 30.29
C ASN A 120 -8.13 2.83 31.22
N PRO A 121 -9.17 2.07 30.85
CA PRO A 121 -9.78 1.06 31.72
C PRO A 121 -8.93 -0.22 31.89
N LEU A 122 -7.94 -0.44 31.03
CA LEU A 122 -7.08 -1.63 31.09
C LEU A 122 -6.01 -1.50 32.18
N GLN A 123 -6.13 -2.36 33.19
CA GLN A 123 -5.26 -2.41 34.35
C GLN A 123 -3.86 -2.95 34.01
N ARG A 124 -2.89 -2.70 34.89
CA ARG A 124 -1.50 -3.19 34.86
C ARG A 124 -1.37 -4.43 35.75
N PRO A 125 -0.34 -5.26 35.56
CA PRO A 125 0.03 -6.29 36.54
C PRO A 125 0.19 -5.74 37.97
N SER A 126 0.76 -4.55 38.13
CA SER A 126 0.90 -3.92 39.45
C SER A 126 -0.42 -3.46 40.09
N ASP A 127 -1.45 -3.17 39.28
CA ASP A 127 -2.76 -2.73 39.78
C ASP A 127 -3.53 -3.91 40.43
N ILE A 128 -3.35 -5.14 39.93
CA ILE A 128 -3.98 -6.37 40.45
C ILE A 128 -3.07 -7.17 41.39
N GLY A 129 -1.77 -6.88 41.41
CA GLY A 129 -0.75 -7.62 42.15
C GLY A 129 -0.25 -8.87 41.42
N LEU A 130 1.02 -9.21 41.65
CA LEU A 130 1.68 -10.37 41.02
C LEU A 130 0.99 -11.73 41.29
N PRO A 131 0.46 -12.02 42.50
CA PRO A 131 -0.26 -13.28 42.74
C PRO A 131 -1.48 -13.42 41.82
N ARG A 132 -2.32 -12.38 41.73
CA ARG A 132 -3.51 -12.40 40.86
C ARG A 132 -3.13 -12.46 39.37
N PHE A 133 -2.07 -11.76 38.98
CA PHE A 133 -1.53 -11.85 37.62
C PHE A 133 -1.07 -13.27 37.28
N ALA A 134 -0.39 -13.95 38.21
CA ALA A 134 0.04 -15.33 38.04
C ALA A 134 -1.15 -16.30 37.93
N GLU A 135 -2.19 -16.12 38.74
CA GLU A 135 -3.45 -16.87 38.61
C GLU A 135 -4.07 -16.68 37.22
N MET A 136 -4.17 -15.44 36.73
CA MET A 136 -4.70 -15.16 35.38
C MET A 136 -3.86 -15.81 34.27
N LEU A 137 -2.54 -15.92 34.45
CA LEU A 137 -1.68 -16.63 33.50
C LEU A 137 -1.95 -18.14 33.45
N GLU A 138 -2.39 -18.73 34.55
CA GLU A 138 -2.71 -20.17 34.64
C GLU A 138 -4.15 -20.49 34.26
N ASP A 139 -5.06 -19.54 34.43
CA ASP A 139 -6.49 -19.74 34.21
C ASP A 139 -6.80 -19.92 32.71
N PRO A 140 -7.25 -21.11 32.26
CA PRO A 140 -7.58 -21.36 30.86
C PRO A 140 -8.81 -20.57 30.38
N ALA A 141 -9.64 -20.03 31.29
CA ALA A 141 -10.75 -19.15 30.93
C ALA A 141 -10.27 -17.74 30.56
N VAL A 142 -9.08 -17.34 31.04
CA VAL A 142 -8.49 -16.04 30.70
C VAL A 142 -7.85 -16.10 29.32
N ARG A 143 -8.35 -15.29 28.39
CA ARG A 143 -7.80 -15.18 27.04
C ARG A 143 -6.51 -14.39 27.03
N LYS A 144 -5.40 -15.01 26.64
CA LYS A 144 -4.11 -14.34 26.40
C LYS A 144 -3.96 -14.07 24.92
N ILE A 145 -3.84 -12.81 24.54
CA ILE A 145 -3.74 -12.38 23.14
C ILE A 145 -2.50 -11.50 22.92
N ALA A 146 -1.87 -11.67 21.77
CA ALA A 146 -0.85 -10.75 21.28
C ALA A 146 -0.94 -10.66 19.75
N PHE A 147 -0.35 -9.60 19.19
CA PHE A 147 -0.20 -9.48 17.75
C PHE A 147 1.28 -9.43 17.39
N ILE A 148 1.60 -10.00 16.24
CA ILE A 148 2.94 -9.96 15.62
C ILE A 148 2.83 -9.40 14.21
N ARG A 149 3.98 -9.11 13.61
CA ARG A 149 4.12 -8.67 12.22
C ARG A 149 5.28 -9.42 11.60
N ASP A 150 5.30 -9.53 10.27
CA ASP A 150 6.50 -9.98 9.56
C ASP A 150 7.76 -9.27 10.11
N PRO A 151 8.79 -10.01 10.58
CA PRO A 151 9.92 -9.41 11.28
C PRO A 151 10.68 -8.37 10.45
N LEU A 152 10.76 -8.58 9.12
CA LEU A 152 11.41 -7.65 8.21
C LEU A 152 10.60 -6.34 8.07
N ARG A 153 9.29 -6.44 7.81
CA ARG A 153 8.39 -5.29 7.76
C ARG A 153 8.35 -4.53 9.09
N ARG A 154 8.41 -5.25 10.22
CA ARG A 154 8.52 -4.64 11.56
C ARG A 154 9.83 -3.89 11.73
N PHE A 155 10.96 -4.49 11.36
CA PHE A 155 12.28 -3.83 11.43
C PHE A 155 12.30 -2.53 10.65
N MET A 156 11.87 -2.55 9.38
CA MET A 156 11.84 -1.37 8.51
C MET A 156 10.88 -0.29 9.05
N SER A 157 9.71 -0.71 9.54
CA SER A 157 8.77 0.22 10.17
C SER A 157 9.31 0.81 11.46
N CYS A 158 10.09 0.06 12.25
CA CYS A 158 10.73 0.55 13.46
C CYS A 158 11.80 1.59 13.11
N PHE A 159 12.69 1.25 12.17
CA PHE A 159 13.75 2.14 11.72
C PHE A 159 13.17 3.46 11.21
N GLY A 160 12.23 3.38 10.27
CA GLY A 160 11.54 4.54 9.73
C GLY A 160 10.79 5.35 10.79
N LYS A 161 10.25 4.72 11.83
CA LYS A 161 9.47 5.40 12.88
C LYS A 161 10.34 6.04 13.97
N LYS A 162 11.41 5.37 14.41
CA LYS A 162 12.17 5.71 15.63
C LYS A 162 13.60 6.16 15.40
N LEU A 163 14.19 5.77 14.27
CA LEU A 163 15.63 5.93 14.03
C LEU A 163 15.94 6.88 12.86
N SER A 164 14.93 7.30 12.09
CA SER A 164 15.11 8.19 10.93
C SER A 164 15.35 9.67 11.27
N LYS A 165 15.24 10.07 12.55
CA LYS A 165 15.36 11.46 13.01
C LYS A 165 16.07 11.52 14.35
N GLU A 166 16.81 12.59 14.59
CA GLU A 166 17.49 12.80 15.87
C GLU A 166 16.47 12.95 17.00
N ASN A 167 16.62 12.11 18.01
CA ASN A 167 15.82 12.09 19.22
C ASN A 167 16.55 11.32 20.34
N ARG A 168 15.97 11.30 21.54
CA ARG A 168 16.54 10.60 22.71
C ARG A 168 16.84 9.11 22.49
N ILE A 169 16.13 8.44 21.59
CA ILE A 169 16.38 7.03 21.24
C ILE A 169 17.65 6.93 20.39
N THR A 170 17.79 7.76 19.34
CA THR A 170 18.98 7.74 18.48
C THR A 170 20.23 8.19 19.22
N GLU A 171 20.12 9.09 20.20
CA GLU A 171 21.22 9.46 21.10
C GLU A 171 21.73 8.25 21.90
N ARG A 172 20.83 7.42 22.45
CA ARG A 172 21.21 6.19 23.16
C ARG A 172 21.82 5.16 22.21
N VAL A 173 21.27 5.01 21.00
CA VAL A 173 21.84 4.12 19.98
C VAL A 173 23.25 4.58 19.60
N ARG A 174 23.45 5.89 19.37
CA ARG A 174 24.76 6.49 19.11
C ARG A 174 25.76 6.19 20.23
N ALA A 175 25.36 6.42 21.48
CA ALA A 175 26.20 6.15 22.64
C ALA A 175 26.56 4.66 22.76
N GLN A 176 25.58 3.77 22.54
CA GLN A 176 25.80 2.32 22.57
C GLN A 176 26.77 1.87 21.45
N MET A 177 26.63 2.44 20.25
CA MET A 177 27.51 2.21 19.10
C MET A 177 28.85 2.94 19.19
N LYS A 178 29.07 3.75 20.24
CA LYS A 178 30.28 4.57 20.47
C LYS A 178 30.63 5.48 19.28
N VAL A 179 29.61 6.03 18.63
CA VAL A 179 29.79 6.94 17.49
C VAL A 179 29.93 8.39 18.00
N PRO A 180 31.00 9.13 17.62
CA PRO A 180 31.16 10.52 18.00
C PRO A 180 29.96 11.41 17.60
N GLU A 181 29.61 12.39 18.44
CA GLU A 181 28.47 13.29 18.21
C GLU A 181 28.59 14.09 16.91
N ARG A 182 29.82 14.43 16.51
CA ARG A 182 30.10 15.17 15.26
C ARG A 182 29.68 14.45 13.98
N ILE A 183 29.38 13.15 14.02
CA ILE A 183 28.98 12.38 12.85
C ILE A 183 27.46 12.50 12.68
N PRO A 184 26.95 13.09 11.57
CA PRO A 184 25.51 13.25 11.34
C PRO A 184 24.75 11.91 11.41
N LEU A 185 23.50 11.94 11.90
CA LEU A 185 22.68 10.73 12.06
C LEU A 185 22.60 9.87 10.80
N ARG A 186 22.33 10.50 9.66
CA ARG A 186 22.18 9.84 8.36
C ARG A 186 23.46 9.14 7.88
N ASP A 187 24.63 9.56 8.37
CA ASP A 187 25.92 9.05 7.91
C ASP A 187 26.32 7.78 8.69
N PHE A 188 25.86 7.61 9.93
CA PHE A 188 26.20 6.43 10.75
C PHE A 188 25.04 5.44 10.93
N LEU A 189 23.79 5.92 10.90
CA LEU A 189 22.61 5.11 11.18
C LEU A 189 21.79 4.91 9.90
N THR A 190 22.14 3.88 9.15
CA THR A 190 21.38 3.35 8.02
C THR A 190 20.68 2.05 8.47
N PRO A 191 19.69 1.54 7.70
CA PRO A 191 19.08 0.24 8.01
C PRO A 191 20.12 -0.88 8.15
N ASP A 192 21.09 -0.95 7.24
CA ASP A 192 22.16 -1.95 7.22
C ASP A 192 23.13 -1.81 8.41
N SER A 193 23.58 -0.58 8.72
CA SER A 193 24.49 -0.35 9.84
C SER A 193 23.80 -0.64 11.17
N PHE A 194 22.50 -0.34 11.27
CA PHE A 194 21.70 -0.68 12.44
C PHE A 194 21.48 -2.20 12.59
N ALA A 195 21.16 -2.91 11.50
CA ALA A 195 21.05 -4.37 11.51
C ALA A 195 22.37 -5.03 11.97
N THR A 196 23.49 -4.57 11.42
CA THR A 196 24.83 -5.04 11.81
C THR A 196 25.13 -4.76 13.29
N ALA A 197 24.74 -3.59 13.80
CA ALA A 197 24.91 -3.23 15.20
C ALA A 197 24.07 -4.12 16.13
N LEU A 198 22.84 -4.45 15.75
CA LEU A 198 21.99 -5.37 16.51
C LEU A 198 22.58 -6.79 16.57
N GLU A 199 23.14 -7.27 15.45
CA GLU A 199 23.81 -8.58 15.39
C GLU A 199 25.05 -8.62 16.31
N SER A 200 25.82 -7.54 16.31
CA SER A 200 27.08 -7.46 17.06
C SER A 200 26.88 -7.21 18.56
N ASP A 201 25.75 -6.63 18.97
CA ASP A 201 25.52 -6.22 20.36
C ASP A 201 24.14 -6.64 20.89
N PRO A 202 24.06 -7.77 21.62
CA PRO A 202 22.83 -8.21 22.28
C PRO A 202 22.26 -7.22 23.30
N LYS A 203 23.07 -6.30 23.86
CA LYS A 203 22.56 -5.26 24.76
C LYS A 203 21.74 -4.24 23.98
N LEU A 204 22.21 -3.85 22.79
CA LEU A 204 21.49 -2.95 21.89
C LEU A 204 20.16 -3.56 21.45
N LEU A 205 20.14 -4.85 21.09
CA LEU A 205 18.93 -5.59 20.70
C LEU A 205 17.85 -5.55 21.79
N ASN A 206 18.25 -5.58 23.06
CA ASN A 206 17.33 -5.59 24.20
C ASN A 206 17.09 -4.20 24.83
N MET A 207 17.74 -3.15 24.31
CA MET A 207 17.71 -1.80 24.88
C MET A 207 16.34 -1.13 24.75
N ASN A 208 15.57 -1.46 23.72
CA ASN A 208 14.30 -0.82 23.40
C ASN A 208 13.27 -1.84 22.90
N ASP A 209 12.03 -1.69 23.37
CA ASP A 209 10.89 -2.54 23.04
C ASP A 209 10.48 -2.48 21.56
N HIS A 210 10.82 -1.40 20.83
CA HIS A 210 10.43 -1.23 19.43
C HIS A 210 11.18 -2.13 18.44
N TRP A 211 12.38 -2.59 18.81
CA TRP A 211 13.16 -3.52 17.99
C TRP A 211 13.64 -4.75 18.75
N ARG A 212 13.25 -4.91 20.03
CA ARG A 212 13.38 -6.19 20.72
C ARG A 212 12.68 -7.29 19.91
N PRO A 213 13.22 -8.53 19.85
CA PRO A 213 12.55 -9.66 19.23
C PRO A 213 11.13 -9.81 19.74
N GLN A 214 10.18 -9.99 18.82
CA GLN A 214 8.76 -10.13 19.10
C GLN A 214 8.50 -11.34 19.99
N ARG A 215 9.13 -12.49 19.71
CA ARG A 215 9.00 -13.73 20.49
C ARG A 215 9.27 -13.48 21.97
N LEU A 216 10.28 -12.65 22.25
CA LEU A 216 10.63 -12.22 23.59
C LEU A 216 9.65 -11.18 24.16
N GLN A 217 9.27 -10.19 23.36
CA GLN A 217 8.42 -9.07 23.78
C GLN A 217 6.99 -9.49 24.15
N VAL A 218 6.42 -10.49 23.46
CA VAL A 218 5.09 -11.03 23.76
C VAL A 218 5.14 -12.26 24.68
N PHE A 219 6.33 -12.65 25.13
CA PHE A 219 6.56 -13.79 26.00
C PHE A 219 6.02 -15.12 25.43
N TYR A 220 6.22 -15.33 24.12
CA TYR A 220 5.69 -16.49 23.41
C TYR A 220 6.04 -17.83 24.08
N ASP A 221 7.29 -17.95 24.53
CA ASP A 221 7.79 -19.17 25.20
C ASP A 221 7.36 -19.27 26.69
N LEU A 222 6.68 -18.28 27.25
CA LEU A 222 6.21 -18.28 28.65
C LEU A 222 4.69 -18.30 28.77
N VAL A 223 3.95 -18.25 27.66
CA VAL A 223 2.48 -18.27 27.65
C VAL A 223 2.03 -19.33 26.64
N PRO A 224 1.93 -20.61 27.04
CA PRO A 224 1.70 -21.72 26.11
C PRO A 224 0.39 -21.63 25.32
N ASP A 225 -0.63 -21.00 25.91
CA ASP A 225 -1.97 -20.78 25.37
C ASP A 225 -2.14 -19.36 24.76
N LEU A 226 -1.02 -18.67 24.47
CA LEU A 226 -1.04 -17.36 23.83
C LEU A 226 -1.61 -17.44 22.42
N GLN A 227 -2.72 -16.75 22.20
CA GLN A 227 -3.29 -16.58 20.88
C GLN A 227 -2.55 -15.45 20.16
N ILE A 228 -2.00 -15.75 18.98
CA ILE A 228 -1.28 -14.78 18.15
C ILE A 228 -2.13 -14.38 16.95
N GLY A 229 -2.26 -13.07 16.75
CA GLY A 229 -2.80 -12.45 15.54
C GLY A 229 -1.69 -11.79 14.74
N ARG A 230 -1.92 -11.51 13.46
CA ARG A 230 -0.94 -10.87 12.57
C ARG A 230 -1.44 -9.51 12.13
N VAL A 231 -0.53 -8.57 11.89
CA VAL A 231 -0.89 -7.27 11.30
C VAL A 231 -1.32 -7.42 9.86
N GLU A 232 -0.75 -8.41 9.17
CA GLU A 232 -1.09 -8.78 7.80
C GLU A 232 -2.56 -9.20 7.69
N THR A 233 -3.09 -9.92 8.70
CA THR A 233 -4.50 -10.34 8.78
C THR A 233 -5.26 -9.64 9.91
N LEU A 234 -4.90 -8.38 10.22
CA LEU A 234 -5.33 -7.68 11.44
C LEU A 234 -6.84 -7.72 11.67
N LYS A 235 -7.65 -7.40 10.65
CA LYS A 235 -9.11 -7.36 10.77
C LYS A 235 -9.69 -8.73 11.16
N ALA A 236 -9.33 -9.77 10.41
CA ALA A 236 -9.80 -11.14 10.66
C ALA A 236 -9.32 -11.68 12.02
N ASP A 237 -8.07 -11.40 12.40
CA ASP A 237 -7.53 -11.85 13.68
C ASP A 237 -8.11 -11.09 14.87
N VAL A 238 -8.34 -9.78 14.74
CA VAL A 238 -9.10 -9.01 15.73
C VAL A 238 -10.49 -9.59 15.89
N GLU A 239 -11.17 -9.90 14.78
CA GLU A 239 -12.52 -10.47 14.85
C GLU A 239 -12.56 -11.82 15.56
N ARG A 240 -11.67 -12.73 15.17
CA ARG A 240 -11.51 -14.05 15.78
C ARG A 240 -11.20 -13.97 17.28
N MET A 241 -10.37 -13.02 17.70
CA MET A 241 -9.91 -12.93 19.08
C MET A 241 -10.83 -12.14 20.00
N LEU A 242 -11.42 -11.05 19.50
CA LEU A 242 -12.19 -10.11 20.32
C LEU A 242 -13.67 -10.45 20.36
N THR A 243 -14.24 -11.10 19.33
CA THR A 243 -15.65 -11.52 19.33
C THR A 243 -15.99 -12.41 20.53
N PRO A 244 -15.17 -13.39 20.95
CA PRO A 244 -15.47 -14.16 22.15
C PRO A 244 -15.33 -13.39 23.47
N ILE A 245 -14.69 -12.22 23.49
CA ILE A 245 -14.52 -11.39 24.69
C ILE A 245 -15.69 -10.39 24.80
N PHE A 246 -16.00 -9.70 23.70
CA PHE A 246 -16.94 -8.57 23.70
C PHE A 246 -18.28 -8.88 23.00
N GLY A 247 -18.40 -10.02 22.32
CA GLY A 247 -19.51 -10.32 21.42
C GLY A 247 -19.36 -9.68 20.05
N ALA A 248 -20.12 -10.18 19.07
CA ALA A 248 -20.19 -9.58 17.75
C ALA A 248 -20.79 -8.16 17.85
N GLY A 249 -20.10 -7.16 17.30
CA GLY A 249 -20.47 -5.74 17.44
C GLY A 249 -20.11 -5.09 18.79
N GLY A 250 -19.52 -5.85 19.73
CA GLY A 250 -19.07 -5.33 21.02
C GLY A 250 -17.80 -4.47 20.96
N TYR A 251 -17.15 -4.40 19.79
CA TYR A 251 -15.93 -3.64 19.54
C TYR A 251 -15.95 -3.04 18.13
N GLU A 252 -15.11 -2.04 17.91
CA GLU A 252 -14.86 -1.41 16.61
C GLU A 252 -13.34 -1.31 16.41
N LEU A 253 -12.82 -1.74 15.26
CA LEU A 253 -11.40 -1.65 14.96
C LEU A 253 -11.04 -0.21 14.57
N ILE A 254 -10.33 0.49 15.47
CA ILE A 254 -10.04 1.92 15.31
C ILE A 254 -8.82 2.15 14.40
N ASP A 255 -9.03 2.79 13.26
CA ASP A 255 -7.94 3.19 12.35
C ASP A 255 -7.20 4.44 12.86
N VAL A 256 -6.33 4.23 13.85
CA VAL A 256 -5.45 5.27 14.41
C VAL A 256 -4.57 5.93 13.33
N PRO A 257 -4.00 5.22 12.34
CA PRO A 257 -3.34 5.88 11.19
C PRO A 257 -4.23 6.87 10.43
N ALA A 258 -5.51 6.57 10.20
CA ALA A 258 -6.43 7.51 9.57
C ALA A 258 -6.73 8.72 10.47
N LEU A 259 -6.88 8.51 11.78
CA LEU A 259 -7.10 9.60 12.75
C LEU A 259 -5.86 10.47 12.97
N PHE A 260 -4.66 9.88 12.89
CA PHE A 260 -3.37 10.54 13.11
C PHE A 260 -2.37 10.20 11.99
N PRO A 261 -2.55 10.77 10.79
CA PRO A 261 -1.73 10.45 9.63
C PRO A 261 -0.23 10.66 9.85
N GLN A 262 0.14 11.66 10.66
CA GLN A 262 1.52 11.95 11.09
C GLN A 262 2.23 10.78 11.79
N ASN A 263 1.47 9.82 12.29
CA ASN A 263 1.97 8.68 13.05
C ASN A 263 2.14 7.41 12.20
N SER A 264 1.70 7.46 10.95
CA SER A 264 1.93 6.44 9.93
C SER A 264 3.37 6.50 9.42
N SER A 265 4.01 5.35 9.29
CA SER A 265 5.32 5.25 8.63
C SER A 265 5.24 5.56 7.14
N ARG A 266 4.06 5.36 6.50
CA ARG A 266 3.86 5.56 5.06
C ARG A 266 3.95 7.03 4.62
N GLN A 267 3.64 7.99 5.49
CA GLN A 267 3.57 9.41 5.14
C GLN A 267 4.87 10.19 5.36
N ARG A 268 5.98 9.55 5.76
CA ARG A 268 7.24 10.26 5.96
C ARG A 268 7.92 10.52 4.63
N ALA A 269 7.81 11.76 4.16
CA ALA A 269 8.55 12.28 3.01
C ALA A 269 10.05 11.97 3.15
N GLY A 270 10.61 11.28 2.17
CA GLY A 270 12.02 10.89 2.12
C GLY A 270 12.28 9.39 1.93
N GLY A 271 11.28 8.53 2.20
CA GLY A 271 11.45 7.08 2.14
C GLY A 271 12.42 6.55 3.20
N VAL A 272 12.27 5.31 3.63
CA VAL A 272 13.34 4.62 4.35
C VAL A 272 14.24 3.99 3.28
N PRO A 273 15.58 4.17 3.33
CA PRO A 273 16.46 3.46 2.41
C PRO A 273 16.15 1.95 2.43
N ALA A 274 16.20 1.30 1.29
CA ALA A 274 16.07 -0.15 1.24
C ALA A 274 17.28 -0.80 1.95
N LEU A 275 17.05 -1.98 2.53
CA LEU A 275 18.15 -2.83 3.00
C LEU A 275 18.90 -3.39 1.78
N SER A 276 20.23 -3.50 1.88
CA SER A 276 20.99 -4.34 0.95
C SER A 276 20.68 -5.82 1.18
N GLU A 277 21.13 -6.70 0.27
CA GLU A 277 21.03 -8.15 0.44
C GLU A 277 21.71 -8.63 1.75
N ASP A 278 22.89 -8.08 2.07
CA ASP A 278 23.60 -8.36 3.32
C ASP A 278 22.79 -7.87 4.54
N GLY A 279 22.17 -6.69 4.43
CA GLY A 279 21.29 -6.15 5.45
C GLY A 279 20.07 -7.05 5.70
N LEU A 280 19.43 -7.53 4.63
CA LEU A 280 18.31 -8.47 4.70
C LEU A 280 18.73 -9.78 5.38
N ALA A 281 19.86 -10.37 4.96
CA ALA A 281 20.39 -11.58 5.56
C ALA A 281 20.70 -11.38 7.05
N THR A 282 21.22 -10.21 7.43
CA THR A 282 21.54 -9.85 8.82
C THR A 282 20.27 -9.75 9.67
N VAL A 283 19.24 -9.04 9.19
CA VAL A 283 17.94 -8.97 9.87
C VAL A 283 17.35 -10.36 10.07
N ARG A 284 17.42 -11.24 9.07
CA ARG A 284 16.95 -12.63 9.19
C ARG A 284 17.67 -13.43 10.28
N ARG A 285 18.99 -13.25 10.44
CA ARG A 285 19.75 -13.91 11.52
C ARG A 285 19.39 -13.35 12.88
N VAL A 286 19.39 -12.02 13.03
CA VAL A 286 19.08 -11.31 14.30
C VAL A 286 17.69 -11.67 14.82
N TYR A 287 16.71 -11.75 13.91
CA TYR A 287 15.30 -12.02 14.22
C TYR A 287 14.86 -13.44 13.86
N SER A 288 15.79 -14.39 13.76
CA SER A 288 15.50 -15.79 13.41
C SER A 288 14.37 -16.39 14.26
N GLY A 289 14.42 -16.23 15.58
CA GLY A 289 13.36 -16.71 16.46
C GLY A 289 11.99 -16.06 16.23
N ASP A 290 11.92 -14.83 15.70
CA ASP A 290 10.65 -14.23 15.31
C ASP A 290 10.13 -14.82 14.00
N PHE A 291 11.01 -15.16 13.05
CA PHE A 291 10.64 -15.86 11.83
C PHE A 291 10.13 -17.28 12.13
N ASP A 292 10.82 -18.00 13.04
CA ASP A 292 10.38 -19.32 13.49
C ASP A 292 9.01 -19.24 14.16
N MET A 293 8.81 -18.26 15.07
CA MET A 293 7.51 -18.02 15.71
C MET A 293 6.42 -17.70 14.67
N LEU A 294 6.72 -16.88 13.66
CA LEU A 294 5.76 -16.56 12.61
C LEU A 294 5.36 -17.81 11.83
N ALA A 295 6.33 -18.64 11.42
CA ALA A 295 6.06 -19.90 10.73
C ALA A 295 5.24 -20.87 11.60
N GLU A 296 5.54 -20.97 12.90
CA GLU A 296 4.75 -21.76 13.85
C GLU A 296 3.30 -21.26 13.96
N VAL A 297 3.10 -19.94 14.00
CA VAL A 297 1.77 -19.31 14.05
C VAL A 297 1.00 -19.56 12.76
N GLU A 298 1.65 -19.44 11.61
CA GLU A 298 1.04 -19.70 10.29
C GLU A 298 0.67 -21.17 10.12
N ALA A 299 1.50 -22.09 10.59
CA ALA A 299 1.20 -23.52 10.56
C ALA A 299 0.03 -23.92 11.48
N ARG A 300 -0.19 -23.16 12.58
CA ARG A 300 -1.30 -23.38 13.53
C ARG A 300 -2.56 -22.61 13.16
N ALA A 301 -2.43 -21.55 12.35
CA ALA A 301 -3.58 -20.80 11.91
C ALA A 301 -4.52 -21.79 11.22
N PRO A 302 -5.82 -21.85 11.59
CA PRO A 302 -6.76 -22.59 10.77
C PRO A 302 -6.55 -22.06 9.36
N ALA A 303 -6.34 -22.95 8.38
CA ALA A 303 -6.15 -22.55 6.99
C ALA A 303 -7.18 -21.46 6.75
N ALA A 304 -6.71 -20.22 6.57
CA ALA A 304 -7.61 -19.09 6.34
C ALA A 304 -8.54 -19.61 5.28
N PRO A 305 -9.87 -19.66 5.51
CA PRO A 305 -10.78 -20.36 4.63
C PRO A 305 -10.35 -19.93 3.25
N VAL A 306 -9.78 -20.88 2.50
CA VAL A 306 -9.35 -20.61 1.13
C VAL A 306 -10.70 -20.49 0.48
N MET A 307 -11.26 -19.29 0.58
CA MET A 307 -12.26 -18.81 -0.33
C MET A 307 -11.62 -19.19 -1.64
N PRO A 308 -12.17 -20.19 -2.36
CA PRO A 308 -11.65 -20.47 -3.68
C PRO A 308 -11.58 -19.13 -4.38
N ALA A 309 -10.66 -18.98 -5.33
CA ALA A 309 -10.69 -17.87 -6.26
C ALA A 309 -11.96 -17.96 -7.15
N SER A 310 -13.14 -18.24 -6.58
CA SER A 310 -14.38 -17.66 -7.02
C SER A 310 -14.19 -16.16 -6.91
N THR A 311 -13.94 -15.54 -8.06
CA THR A 311 -14.48 -14.21 -8.35
C THR A 311 -15.79 -14.09 -7.56
N PRO A 312 -15.93 -13.14 -6.62
CA PRO A 312 -17.11 -13.07 -5.76
C PRO A 312 -18.33 -13.26 -6.64
N VAL A 313 -19.02 -14.39 -6.46
CA VAL A 313 -20.12 -14.76 -7.35
C VAL A 313 -21.16 -13.67 -7.13
N ARG A 314 -21.25 -12.78 -8.10
CA ARG A 314 -22.20 -11.68 -8.11
C ARG A 314 -23.55 -12.26 -7.71
N THR A 315 -24.19 -11.68 -6.70
CA THR A 315 -25.62 -11.92 -6.48
C THR A 315 -26.31 -11.60 -7.79
N GLN A 316 -27.14 -12.51 -8.32
CA GLN A 316 -27.75 -12.34 -9.64
C GLN A 316 -28.24 -10.90 -9.86
N PRO A 317 -28.03 -10.31 -11.05
CA PRO A 317 -28.43 -8.95 -11.34
C PRO A 317 -29.86 -8.71 -10.86
N ASP A 318 -30.12 -7.59 -10.17
CA ASP A 318 -31.49 -7.23 -9.82
C ASP A 318 -32.21 -6.78 -11.09
N PRO A 319 -33.13 -7.58 -11.67
CA PRO A 319 -33.76 -7.23 -12.93
C PRO A 319 -34.64 -5.98 -12.83
N ALA A 320 -34.96 -5.52 -11.61
CA ALA A 320 -35.73 -4.31 -11.38
C ALA A 320 -34.89 -3.02 -11.48
N ARG A 321 -33.56 -3.13 -11.53
CA ARG A 321 -32.64 -1.99 -11.51
C ARG A 321 -31.79 -1.97 -12.77
N PRO A 322 -31.65 -0.81 -13.46
CA PRO A 322 -30.69 -0.70 -14.54
C PRO A 322 -29.26 -0.94 -14.03
N GLU A 323 -28.44 -1.57 -14.85
CA GLU A 323 -27.04 -1.86 -14.55
C GLU A 323 -26.19 -0.63 -14.90
N LEU A 324 -25.28 -0.27 -13.99
CA LEU A 324 -24.29 0.78 -14.22
C LEU A 324 -22.89 0.17 -14.15
N ILE A 325 -22.19 0.15 -15.26
CA ILE A 325 -20.83 -0.36 -15.38
C ILE A 325 -19.88 0.83 -15.39
N VAL A 326 -19.03 0.91 -14.36
CA VAL A 326 -17.93 1.85 -14.25
C VAL A 326 -16.64 1.10 -14.59
N HIS A 327 -16.17 1.27 -15.81
CA HIS A 327 -14.87 0.77 -16.23
C HIS A 327 -13.77 1.72 -15.76
N VAL A 328 -12.96 1.23 -14.83
CA VAL A 328 -11.78 1.91 -14.29
C VAL A 328 -10.57 1.45 -15.08
N GLY A 329 -10.24 2.20 -16.13
CA GLY A 329 -9.09 1.88 -16.97
C GLY A 329 -7.79 2.11 -16.21
N MET A 330 -6.83 1.20 -16.38
CA MET A 330 -5.42 1.50 -16.09
C MET A 330 -4.76 2.02 -17.37
N PRO A 331 -3.94 3.08 -17.30
CA PRO A 331 -3.21 3.56 -18.48
C PRO A 331 -2.43 2.43 -19.16
N GLY A 332 -2.54 2.32 -20.48
CA GLY A 332 -1.89 1.27 -21.26
C GLY A 332 -2.58 -0.11 -21.26
N ASN A 333 -3.71 -0.30 -20.55
CA ASN A 333 -4.49 -1.56 -20.57
C ASN A 333 -5.63 -1.53 -21.60
N GLY A 334 -5.44 -0.89 -22.75
CA GLY A 334 -6.48 -0.82 -23.79
C GLY A 334 -7.68 0.06 -23.44
N GLY A 335 -7.68 0.81 -22.31
CA GLY A 335 -8.81 1.66 -21.94
C GLY A 335 -9.20 2.70 -23.01
N ALA A 336 -8.20 3.24 -23.73
CA ALA A 336 -8.44 4.12 -24.87
C ALA A 336 -9.07 3.39 -26.07
N LEU A 337 -8.72 2.13 -26.32
CA LEU A 337 -9.32 1.30 -27.37
C LEU A 337 -10.77 0.96 -27.02
N ILE A 338 -11.03 0.59 -25.76
CA ILE A 338 -12.38 0.34 -25.25
C ILE A 338 -13.24 1.60 -25.39
N ALA A 339 -12.73 2.77 -24.97
CA ALA A 339 -13.45 4.03 -25.13
C ALA A 339 -13.70 4.41 -26.60
N ALA A 340 -12.71 4.22 -27.48
CA ALA A 340 -12.88 4.46 -28.92
C ALA A 340 -13.91 3.51 -29.54
N SER A 341 -13.93 2.25 -29.12
CA SER A 341 -14.88 1.25 -29.59
C SER A 341 -16.29 1.53 -29.09
N LEU A 342 -16.46 1.89 -27.81
CA LEU A 342 -17.73 2.34 -27.24
C LEU A 342 -18.32 3.54 -28.00
N ALA A 343 -17.48 4.52 -28.34
CA ALA A 343 -17.91 5.69 -29.11
C ALA A 343 -18.33 5.36 -30.56
N ALA A 344 -17.87 4.24 -31.11
CA ALA A 344 -18.20 3.78 -32.45
C ALA A 344 -19.32 2.71 -32.48
N ALA A 345 -19.72 2.19 -31.32
CA ALA A 345 -20.70 1.11 -31.20
C ALA A 345 -22.14 1.62 -31.34
N ASP A 346 -23.01 0.79 -31.92
CA ASP A 346 -24.46 0.99 -31.91
C ASP A 346 -25.05 0.40 -30.62
N LEU A 347 -24.84 1.10 -29.50
CA LEU A 347 -25.22 0.62 -28.18
C LEU A 347 -26.74 0.57 -27.97
N GLU A 348 -27.54 1.27 -28.78
CA GLU A 348 -29.00 1.21 -28.71
C GLU A 348 -29.52 -0.21 -28.98
N ALA A 349 -28.88 -0.93 -29.91
CA ALA A 349 -29.20 -2.32 -30.24
C ALA A 349 -28.97 -3.28 -29.05
N ASP A 350 -28.01 -2.96 -28.17
CA ASP A 350 -27.66 -3.74 -26.98
C ASP A 350 -28.32 -3.24 -25.69
N HIS A 351 -29.26 -2.30 -25.80
CA HIS A 351 -29.91 -1.67 -24.65
C HIS A 351 -28.91 -0.97 -23.71
N ALA A 352 -27.84 -0.38 -24.28
CA ALA A 352 -26.75 0.25 -23.56
C ALA A 352 -26.56 1.74 -23.95
N LEU A 353 -25.94 2.51 -23.06
CA LEU A 353 -25.56 3.91 -23.31
C LEU A 353 -24.14 4.18 -22.80
N ASP A 354 -23.26 4.64 -23.68
CA ASP A 354 -21.95 5.18 -23.29
C ASP A 354 -22.10 6.61 -22.76
N LEU A 355 -21.66 6.82 -21.53
CA LEU A 355 -21.65 8.12 -20.87
C LEU A 355 -20.44 8.97 -21.27
N GLY A 356 -19.45 8.37 -21.95
CA GLY A 356 -18.19 8.99 -22.36
C GLY A 356 -17.27 9.34 -21.18
N PRO A 357 -16.05 9.85 -21.45
CA PRO A 357 -15.07 10.17 -20.41
C PRO A 357 -15.42 11.45 -19.61
N SER A 358 -16.32 12.28 -20.15
CA SER A 358 -16.78 13.52 -19.52
C SER A 358 -18.27 13.42 -19.23
N PRO A 359 -18.69 12.58 -18.26
CA PRO A 359 -20.09 12.57 -17.89
C PRO A 359 -20.36 13.92 -17.25
N LEU A 360 -21.13 14.78 -17.94
CA LEU A 360 -22.24 15.56 -17.41
C LEU A 360 -22.18 16.04 -15.94
N LEU A 361 -21.01 16.39 -15.43
CA LEU A 361 -20.88 17.11 -14.18
C LEU A 361 -21.26 18.54 -14.48
N ALA A 362 -22.23 19.02 -13.70
CA ALA A 362 -22.87 20.32 -13.92
C ALA A 362 -21.82 21.40 -14.20
N ARG A 363 -21.88 21.97 -15.42
CA ARG A 363 -21.06 23.08 -15.94
C ARG A 363 -19.78 22.72 -16.71
N GLY A 364 -19.68 21.51 -17.27
CA GLY A 364 -18.63 21.18 -18.26
C GLY A 364 -17.22 21.12 -17.67
N LYS A 365 -17.11 20.87 -16.36
CA LYS A 365 -15.81 20.63 -15.72
C LYS A 365 -15.37 19.19 -15.94
N PRO A 366 -14.05 18.94 -16.10
CA PRO A 366 -13.52 17.58 -16.13
C PRO A 366 -13.82 16.86 -14.81
N LEU A 367 -14.01 15.55 -14.88
CA LEU A 367 -14.36 14.68 -13.75
C LEU A 367 -13.32 14.77 -12.63
N GLU A 368 -12.06 14.83 -13.00
CA GLU A 368 -10.90 14.94 -12.12
C GLU A 368 -10.99 16.16 -11.21
N ALA A 369 -11.37 17.32 -11.75
CA ALA A 369 -11.55 18.54 -10.96
C ALA A 369 -12.71 18.42 -9.96
N ALA A 370 -13.66 17.50 -10.19
CA ALA A 370 -14.70 17.22 -9.23
C ALA A 370 -14.27 16.24 -8.15
N LEU A 371 -13.33 15.33 -8.43
CA LEU A 371 -12.80 14.38 -7.46
C LEU A 371 -11.97 15.04 -6.34
N ASP A 372 -11.50 16.28 -6.57
CA ASP A 372 -10.84 17.10 -5.55
C ASP A 372 -11.82 17.79 -4.58
N GLN A 373 -13.14 17.62 -4.75
CA GLN A 373 -14.14 18.21 -3.85
C GLN A 373 -14.21 17.49 -2.50
N SER A 374 -14.79 18.15 -1.50
CA SER A 374 -14.97 17.52 -0.18
C SER A 374 -15.93 16.32 -0.23
N PRO A 375 -15.83 15.36 0.72
CA PRO A 375 -16.69 14.17 0.72
C PRO A 375 -18.20 14.50 0.63
N ALA A 376 -18.67 15.52 1.37
CA ALA A 376 -20.08 15.94 1.32
C ALA A 376 -20.49 16.51 -0.05
N GLN A 377 -19.57 17.19 -0.73
CA GLN A 377 -19.81 17.70 -2.08
C GLN A 377 -19.84 16.55 -3.10
N LEU A 378 -18.95 15.57 -2.97
CA LEU A 378 -18.94 14.36 -3.81
C LEU A 378 -20.23 13.56 -3.66
N THR A 379 -20.72 13.32 -2.44
CA THR A 379 -22.00 12.64 -2.21
C THR A 379 -23.17 13.43 -2.83
N LYS A 380 -23.20 14.75 -2.66
CA LYS A 380 -24.23 15.60 -3.28
C LYS A 380 -24.19 15.55 -4.81
N LEU A 381 -22.99 15.54 -5.38
CA LEU A 381 -22.77 15.43 -6.81
C LEU A 381 -23.24 14.07 -7.33
N GLY A 382 -22.89 12.99 -6.61
CA GLY A 382 -23.33 11.63 -6.88
C GLY A 382 -24.85 11.49 -6.88
N ALA A 383 -25.53 12.07 -5.89
CA ALA A 383 -26.99 12.07 -5.82
C ALA A 383 -27.65 12.80 -7.01
N GLY A 384 -27.11 13.96 -7.39
CA GLY A 384 -27.58 14.70 -8.58
C GLY A 384 -27.36 13.91 -9.88
N TRP A 385 -26.23 13.21 -9.97
CA TRP A 385 -25.91 12.36 -11.11
C TRP A 385 -26.81 11.12 -11.16
N ALA A 386 -27.02 10.45 -10.03
CA ALA A 386 -27.93 9.31 -9.91
C ALA A 386 -29.36 9.66 -10.36
N ALA A 387 -29.86 10.84 -9.98
CA ALA A 387 -31.17 11.32 -10.44
C ALA A 387 -31.21 11.55 -11.95
N LYS A 388 -30.16 12.12 -12.52
CA LYS A 388 -30.05 12.36 -13.96
C LYS A 388 -29.96 11.05 -14.74
N LEU A 389 -29.08 10.13 -14.35
CA LEU A 389 -28.96 8.82 -14.99
C LEU A 389 -30.27 8.04 -14.87
N ALA A 390 -30.99 8.13 -13.75
CA ALA A 390 -32.27 7.45 -13.58
C ALA A 390 -33.32 7.96 -14.59
N SER A 391 -33.35 9.28 -14.86
CA SER A 391 -34.21 9.83 -15.90
C SER A 391 -33.82 9.38 -17.32
N GLN A 392 -32.53 9.13 -17.57
CA GLN A 392 -32.04 8.63 -18.86
C GLN A 392 -32.34 7.13 -19.04
N ALA A 393 -32.22 6.34 -17.97
CA ALA A 393 -32.56 4.92 -17.98
C ALA A 393 -34.08 4.67 -18.12
N GLN A 394 -34.92 5.67 -17.81
CA GLN A 394 -36.38 5.61 -18.06
C GLN A 394 -36.76 5.86 -19.53
N ALA A 395 -35.83 6.29 -20.39
CA ALA A 395 -36.06 6.27 -21.82
C ALA A 395 -36.20 4.79 -22.27
N PRO A 396 -37.21 4.45 -23.08
CA PRO A 396 -37.64 3.07 -23.27
C PRO A 396 -36.52 2.21 -23.88
N GLY A 397 -35.88 1.40 -23.04
CA GLY A 397 -35.01 0.30 -23.47
C GLY A 397 -33.58 0.30 -22.92
N ALA A 398 -33.05 1.36 -22.29
CA ALA A 398 -31.66 1.31 -21.79
C ALA A 398 -31.56 0.55 -20.45
N LEU A 399 -31.09 -0.69 -20.49
CA LEU A 399 -30.86 -1.52 -19.30
C LEU A 399 -29.44 -1.38 -18.74
N ARG A 400 -28.49 -0.87 -19.55
CA ARG A 400 -27.07 -0.72 -19.18
C ARG A 400 -26.56 0.69 -19.43
N LEU A 401 -25.83 1.23 -18.47
CA LEU A 401 -25.08 2.47 -18.59
C LEU A 401 -23.60 2.16 -18.44
N ILE A 402 -22.77 2.60 -19.37
CA ILE A 402 -21.32 2.34 -19.34
C ILE A 402 -20.58 3.66 -19.18
N LEU A 403 -19.73 3.73 -18.16
CA LEU A 403 -18.77 4.81 -17.96
C LEU A 403 -17.37 4.25 -18.08
N SER A 404 -16.65 4.61 -19.13
CA SER A 404 -15.26 4.20 -19.35
C SER A 404 -14.32 5.39 -19.20
N ASN A 405 -13.46 5.36 -18.19
CA ASN A 405 -12.45 6.40 -18.00
C ASN A 405 -11.18 5.84 -17.31
N ASP A 406 -10.04 6.01 -17.96
CA ASP A 406 -8.72 5.50 -17.56
C ASP A 406 -8.03 6.33 -16.47
N ARG A 407 -8.61 7.46 -16.10
CA ARG A 407 -8.11 8.34 -15.02
C ARG A 407 -8.78 8.06 -13.69
N LEU A 408 -9.87 7.29 -13.68
CA LEU A 408 -10.61 6.92 -12.47
C LEU A 408 -9.76 6.12 -11.48
N CYS A 409 -8.76 5.38 -11.97
CA CYS A 409 -7.96 4.48 -11.14
C CYS A 409 -7.22 5.21 -10.00
N ARG A 410 -6.99 6.52 -10.13
CA ARG A 410 -6.17 7.32 -9.21
C ARG A 410 -6.92 7.84 -7.97
N HIS A 411 -8.24 7.68 -7.91
CA HIS A 411 -9.08 8.32 -6.89
C HIS A 411 -10.14 7.39 -6.30
N PRO A 412 -9.78 6.17 -5.82
CA PRO A 412 -10.76 5.19 -5.34
C PRO A 412 -11.67 5.74 -4.23
N GLN A 413 -11.13 6.50 -3.27
CA GLN A 413 -11.94 7.06 -2.17
C GLN A 413 -12.96 8.09 -2.65
N ALA A 414 -12.53 9.04 -3.49
CA ALA A 414 -13.42 10.06 -4.01
C ALA A 414 -14.50 9.46 -4.92
N MET A 415 -14.12 8.48 -5.74
CA MET A 415 -15.04 7.76 -6.60
C MET A 415 -16.05 6.92 -5.81
N ALA A 416 -15.63 6.18 -4.78
CA ALA A 416 -16.56 5.42 -3.96
C ALA A 416 -17.65 6.33 -3.35
N ARG A 417 -17.28 7.53 -2.89
CA ARG A 417 -18.24 8.53 -2.38
C ARG A 417 -19.16 9.10 -3.45
N LEU A 418 -18.65 9.29 -4.65
CA LEU A 418 -19.45 9.71 -5.79
C LEU A 418 -20.44 8.61 -6.21
N LEU A 419 -20.03 7.34 -6.15
CA LEU A 419 -20.80 6.17 -6.58
C LEU A 419 -21.80 5.66 -5.54
N GLU A 420 -21.61 5.98 -4.25
CA GLU A 420 -22.49 5.55 -3.15
C GLU A 420 -23.98 5.85 -3.43
N PRO A 421 -24.40 7.08 -3.82
CA PRO A 421 -25.79 7.34 -4.20
C PRO A 421 -26.26 6.65 -5.49
N LEU A 422 -25.34 6.27 -6.38
CA LEU A 422 -25.66 5.52 -7.60
C LEU A 422 -25.93 4.05 -7.26
N ALA A 423 -25.16 3.48 -6.33
CA ALA A 423 -25.34 2.10 -5.86
C ALA A 423 -26.68 1.87 -5.14
N GLU A 424 -27.42 2.92 -4.76
CA GLU A 424 -28.80 2.83 -4.25
C GLU A 424 -29.86 2.68 -5.36
N ARG A 425 -29.55 3.11 -6.59
CA ARG A 425 -30.49 3.15 -7.71
C ARG A 425 -30.16 2.19 -8.84
N PHE A 426 -28.87 1.91 -9.05
CA PHE A 426 -28.35 1.07 -10.12
C PHE A 426 -27.73 -0.20 -9.56
N ASP A 427 -27.81 -1.28 -10.30
CA ASP A 427 -26.95 -2.43 -10.05
C ASP A 427 -25.52 -2.07 -10.50
N LEU A 428 -24.71 -1.61 -9.54
CA LEU A 428 -23.40 -1.01 -9.80
C LEU A 428 -22.33 -2.09 -9.96
N ARG A 429 -21.59 -2.02 -11.06
CA ARG A 429 -20.38 -2.80 -11.32
C ARG A 429 -19.19 -1.88 -11.55
N VAL A 430 -18.06 -2.19 -10.94
CA VAL A 430 -16.79 -1.52 -11.17
C VAL A 430 -15.86 -2.53 -11.83
N VAL A 431 -15.63 -2.37 -13.12
CA VAL A 431 -14.82 -3.31 -13.91
C VAL A 431 -13.42 -2.76 -14.07
N ILE A 432 -12.42 -3.57 -13.71
CA ILE A 432 -11.01 -3.22 -13.81
C ILE A 432 -10.29 -4.29 -14.63
N PHE A 433 -9.61 -3.88 -15.70
CA PHE A 433 -8.71 -4.78 -16.43
C PHE A 433 -7.27 -4.59 -15.94
N ALA A 434 -6.74 -5.62 -15.29
CA ALA A 434 -5.37 -5.66 -14.77
C ALA A 434 -4.49 -6.57 -15.64
N ARG A 435 -3.23 -6.19 -15.85
CA ARG A 435 -2.23 -6.97 -16.60
C ARG A 435 -1.21 -7.59 -15.65
N ASP A 436 -0.38 -8.50 -16.18
CA ASP A 436 0.89 -8.84 -15.52
C ASP A 436 1.67 -7.54 -15.26
N PRO A 437 2.06 -7.26 -14.00
CA PRO A 437 2.81 -6.06 -13.68
C PRO A 437 4.13 -5.96 -14.44
N HIS A 438 4.79 -7.06 -14.82
CA HIS A 438 6.04 -6.98 -15.59
C HIS A 438 5.80 -6.41 -16.99
N ALA A 439 4.87 -7.01 -17.74
CA ALA A 439 4.51 -6.55 -19.08
C ALA A 439 3.96 -5.11 -19.05
N TRP A 440 3.11 -4.80 -18.08
CA TRP A 440 2.51 -3.47 -17.95
C TRP A 440 3.53 -2.37 -17.62
N LEU A 441 4.45 -2.63 -16.67
CA LEU A 441 5.49 -1.68 -16.30
C LEU A 441 6.48 -1.47 -17.45
N ALA A 442 6.85 -2.53 -18.18
CA ALA A 442 7.71 -2.41 -19.35
C ALA A 442 7.13 -1.47 -20.41
N ALA A 443 5.81 -1.54 -20.66
CA ALA A 443 5.13 -0.66 -21.61
C ALA A 443 4.97 0.78 -21.09
N ASN A 444 4.62 0.97 -19.81
CA ASN A 444 4.27 2.27 -19.26
C ASN A 444 5.43 3.08 -18.71
N ALA A 445 6.54 2.44 -18.34
CA ALA A 445 7.70 3.16 -17.79
C ALA A 445 8.45 3.99 -18.84
N ILE A 446 8.26 3.69 -20.13
CA ILE A 446 8.85 4.42 -21.26
C ILE A 446 8.46 5.91 -21.23
N GLY A 447 7.22 6.22 -20.82
CA GLY A 447 6.71 7.59 -20.73
C GLY A 447 7.04 8.32 -19.42
N ALA A 448 7.76 7.69 -18.50
CA ALA A 448 8.01 8.23 -17.17
C ALA A 448 9.50 8.08 -16.79
N PRO A 449 10.40 8.86 -17.41
CA PRO A 449 11.86 8.66 -17.30
C PRO A 449 12.49 9.13 -15.99
N HIS A 450 11.68 9.51 -14.98
CA HIS A 450 12.22 10.08 -13.73
C HIS A 450 12.51 9.00 -12.67
N PRO A 451 13.48 9.23 -11.78
CA PRO A 451 13.69 8.38 -10.60
C PRO A 451 12.37 8.20 -9.83
N GLY A 452 12.03 6.95 -9.50
CA GLY A 452 10.80 6.60 -8.79
C GLY A 452 9.53 6.49 -9.65
N ALA A 453 9.62 6.64 -10.98
CA ALA A 453 8.47 6.41 -11.86
C ALA A 453 7.94 4.97 -11.78
N LEU A 454 8.84 3.98 -11.81
CA LEU A 454 8.48 2.56 -11.62
C LEU A 454 7.72 2.35 -10.31
N ASP A 455 8.24 2.94 -9.24
CA ASP A 455 7.63 2.89 -7.91
C ASP A 455 6.20 3.45 -7.90
N GLN A 456 5.99 4.60 -8.57
CA GLN A 456 4.67 5.19 -8.71
C GLN A 456 3.74 4.36 -9.60
N LEU A 457 4.26 3.74 -10.65
CA LEU A 457 3.49 2.85 -11.52
C LEU A 457 3.06 1.59 -10.77
N VAL A 458 3.97 0.91 -10.08
CA VAL A 458 3.64 -0.26 -9.23
C VAL A 458 2.62 0.13 -8.16
N GLN A 459 2.75 1.33 -7.58
CA GLN A 459 1.83 1.82 -6.56
C GLN A 459 0.38 1.94 -7.07
N ARG A 460 0.14 2.07 -8.39
CA ARG A 460 -1.22 2.08 -8.96
C ARG A 460 -1.96 0.76 -8.79
N TYR A 461 -1.25 -0.37 -8.74
CA TYR A 461 -1.88 -1.64 -8.34
C TYR A 461 -2.37 -1.60 -6.88
N GLY A 462 -1.75 -0.75 -6.05
CA GLY A 462 -2.15 -0.53 -4.67
C GLY A 462 -3.53 0.11 -4.51
N ASP A 463 -4.10 0.68 -5.58
CA ASP A 463 -5.45 1.22 -5.58
C ASP A 463 -6.51 0.12 -5.78
N LEU A 464 -6.15 -1.06 -6.33
CA LEU A 464 -7.12 -2.13 -6.60
C LEU A 464 -7.71 -2.73 -5.31
N PRO A 465 -6.91 -3.07 -4.27
CA PRO A 465 -7.48 -3.49 -3.00
C PRO A 465 -8.34 -2.41 -2.35
N VAL A 466 -7.98 -1.14 -2.54
CA VAL A 466 -8.77 -0.02 -2.00
C VAL A 466 -10.14 0.06 -2.67
N TRP A 467 -10.24 -0.18 -3.97
CA TRP A 467 -11.53 -0.31 -4.66
C TRP A 467 -12.37 -1.44 -4.07
N GLN A 468 -11.79 -2.63 -3.89
CA GLN A 468 -12.48 -3.80 -3.35
C GLN A 468 -12.97 -3.57 -1.91
N ASP A 469 -12.16 -2.90 -1.08
CA ASP A 469 -12.53 -2.53 0.30
C ASP A 469 -13.66 -1.50 0.36
N LEU A 470 -13.67 -0.52 -0.54
CA LEU A 470 -14.64 0.58 -0.54
C LEU A 470 -15.98 0.20 -1.16
N LEU A 471 -15.99 -0.69 -2.15
CA LEU A 471 -17.18 -1.13 -2.87
C LEU A 471 -17.25 -2.67 -2.90
N PRO A 472 -17.38 -3.31 -1.72
CA PRO A 472 -17.35 -4.76 -1.62
C PRO A 472 -18.48 -5.40 -2.44
N GLY A 473 -18.14 -6.37 -3.28
CA GLY A 473 -19.09 -7.09 -4.14
C GLY A 473 -19.44 -6.38 -5.45
N ALA A 474 -19.10 -5.10 -5.63
CA ALA A 474 -19.29 -4.39 -6.89
C ALA A 474 -18.06 -4.41 -7.81
N VAL A 475 -16.87 -4.67 -7.27
CA VAL A 475 -15.61 -4.62 -8.01
C VAL A 475 -15.29 -5.97 -8.66
N GLU A 476 -15.04 -5.95 -9.97
CA GLU A 476 -14.59 -7.08 -10.77
C GLU A 476 -13.21 -6.77 -11.35
N ILE A 477 -12.21 -7.57 -10.99
CA ILE A 477 -10.86 -7.46 -11.56
C ILE A 477 -10.67 -8.59 -12.56
N HIS A 478 -10.56 -8.22 -13.83
CA HIS A 478 -10.33 -9.13 -14.94
C HIS A 478 -8.87 -9.07 -15.37
N THR A 479 -8.26 -10.23 -15.60
CA THR A 479 -6.88 -10.31 -16.08
C THR A 479 -6.86 -10.20 -17.59
N CYS A 480 -5.87 -9.49 -18.11
CA CYS A 480 -5.62 -9.42 -19.54
C CYS A 480 -4.14 -9.68 -19.81
N ARG A 481 -3.90 -10.38 -20.92
CA ARG A 481 -2.57 -10.72 -21.41
C ARG A 481 -2.12 -9.81 -22.53
N GLY A 482 -0.83 -9.82 -22.86
CA GLY A 482 -0.28 -9.05 -23.99
C GLY A 482 -0.93 -9.33 -25.35
N ASP A 483 -1.50 -10.53 -25.54
CA ASP A 483 -2.20 -10.98 -26.75
C ASP A 483 -3.73 -10.93 -26.65
N THR A 484 -4.27 -10.40 -25.55
CA THR A 484 -5.70 -10.32 -25.33
C THR A 484 -6.31 -9.21 -26.17
N ASP A 485 -7.29 -9.55 -27.02
CA ASP A 485 -8.16 -8.57 -27.66
C ASP A 485 -9.00 -7.86 -26.59
N MET A 486 -8.53 -6.67 -26.19
CA MET A 486 -9.14 -5.90 -25.11
C MET A 486 -10.57 -5.46 -25.44
N VAL A 487 -10.88 -5.23 -26.72
CA VAL A 487 -12.21 -4.80 -27.14
C VAL A 487 -13.18 -5.98 -27.06
N ALA A 488 -12.78 -7.16 -27.53
CA ALA A 488 -13.58 -8.37 -27.43
C ALA A 488 -13.79 -8.80 -25.97
N LEU A 489 -12.75 -8.72 -25.12
CA LEU A 489 -12.87 -8.99 -23.70
C LEU A 489 -13.83 -8.00 -23.02
N ALA A 490 -13.69 -6.70 -23.29
CA ALA A 490 -14.58 -5.69 -22.73
C ALA A 490 -16.04 -5.87 -23.20
N ALA A 491 -16.26 -6.18 -24.49
CA ALA A 491 -17.57 -6.51 -25.04
C ALA A 491 -18.23 -7.66 -24.26
N ALA A 492 -17.48 -8.75 -24.04
CA ALA A 492 -17.97 -9.90 -23.29
C ALA A 492 -18.28 -9.56 -21.82
N VAL A 493 -17.41 -8.79 -21.14
CA VAL A 493 -17.60 -8.41 -19.73
C VAL A 493 -18.74 -7.41 -19.54
N PHE A 494 -18.92 -6.49 -20.48
CA PHE A 494 -19.98 -5.48 -20.46
C PHE A 494 -21.32 -6.03 -20.97
N GLY A 495 -21.32 -7.14 -21.70
CA GLY A 495 -22.50 -7.70 -22.32
C GLY A 495 -23.05 -6.82 -23.44
N VAL A 496 -22.15 -6.25 -24.26
CA VAL A 496 -22.49 -5.42 -25.43
C VAL A 496 -21.62 -5.81 -26.62
N THR A 497 -22.03 -5.43 -27.82
CA THR A 497 -21.29 -5.61 -29.06
C THR A 497 -20.42 -4.39 -29.32
N LEU A 498 -19.10 -4.58 -29.36
CA LEU A 498 -18.15 -3.51 -29.62
C LEU A 498 -17.45 -3.74 -30.97
N PRO A 499 -17.41 -2.75 -31.88
CA PRO A 499 -16.70 -2.90 -33.13
C PRO A 499 -15.19 -3.03 -32.89
N PRO A 500 -14.49 -3.92 -33.61
CA PRO A 500 -13.05 -4.06 -33.44
C PRO A 500 -12.36 -2.74 -33.77
N VAL A 501 -11.51 -2.27 -32.86
CA VAL A 501 -10.62 -1.13 -33.11
C VAL A 501 -9.24 -1.72 -33.41
N PRO A 502 -8.60 -1.38 -34.55
CA PRO A 502 -7.27 -1.86 -34.86
C PRO A 502 -6.32 -1.56 -33.70
N GLU A 503 -5.84 -2.61 -33.05
CA GLU A 503 -4.93 -2.47 -31.92
C GLU A 503 -3.56 -2.05 -32.46
N VAL A 504 -3.19 -0.79 -32.26
CA VAL A 504 -1.83 -0.30 -32.47
C VAL A 504 -1.05 -0.44 -31.17
N ALA A 505 -1.06 -1.64 -30.57
CA ALA A 505 -0.28 -1.94 -29.37
C ALA A 505 1.06 -2.59 -29.76
N ASP A 506 1.91 -1.84 -30.46
CA ASP A 506 3.33 -2.19 -30.49
C ASP A 506 4.10 -1.32 -29.47
N PRO A 507 5.11 -1.88 -28.76
CA PRO A 507 5.96 -1.14 -27.83
C PRO A 507 6.54 0.14 -28.46
N GLU A 508 6.78 0.10 -29.77
CA GLU A 508 7.27 1.22 -30.55
C GLU A 508 6.31 2.42 -30.57
N SER A 509 5.00 2.20 -30.62
CA SER A 509 3.99 3.26 -30.59
C SER A 509 3.93 3.94 -29.23
N ALA A 510 4.15 3.20 -28.13
CA ALA A 510 4.29 3.78 -26.80
C ALA A 510 5.53 4.69 -26.70
N ILE A 511 6.65 4.27 -27.30
CA ILE A 511 7.88 5.09 -27.38
C ILE A 511 7.63 6.36 -28.20
N VAL A 512 6.92 6.24 -29.33
CA VAL A 512 6.58 7.38 -30.18
C VAL A 512 5.65 8.37 -29.47
N ALA A 513 4.67 7.87 -28.72
CA ALA A 513 3.82 8.72 -27.89
C ALA A 513 4.63 9.49 -26.84
N ALA A 514 5.62 8.84 -26.20
CA ALA A 514 6.53 9.49 -25.27
C ALA A 514 7.50 10.50 -25.93
N LEU A 515 7.91 10.24 -27.18
CA LEU A 515 8.76 11.12 -27.99
C LEU A 515 8.08 12.38 -28.47
N LEU A 516 6.74 12.39 -28.53
CA LEU A 516 5.95 13.47 -29.11
C LEU A 516 4.99 14.06 -28.07
N PRO A 517 5.48 14.64 -26.95
CA PRO A 517 4.60 15.33 -26.01
C PRO A 517 3.83 16.46 -26.70
N ASP A 518 2.68 16.82 -26.14
CA ASP A 518 1.86 17.93 -26.68
C ASP A 518 2.53 19.30 -26.49
N GLU A 519 3.40 19.45 -25.48
CA GLU A 519 4.17 20.67 -25.18
C GLU A 519 5.54 20.32 -24.57
N GLY A 520 6.61 21.04 -24.96
CA GLY A 520 7.96 20.95 -24.35
C GLY A 520 9.09 20.56 -25.30
N ASP A 521 10.33 20.57 -24.77
CA ASP A 521 11.52 20.11 -25.50
C ASP A 521 11.45 18.59 -25.72
N LEU A 522 11.67 18.16 -26.97
CA LEU A 522 11.64 16.75 -27.33
C LEU A 522 12.91 16.06 -26.81
N PRO A 523 12.81 15.04 -25.94
CA PRO A 523 13.96 14.25 -25.56
C PRO A 523 14.54 13.52 -26.78
N SER A 524 15.87 13.43 -26.86
CA SER A 524 16.52 12.66 -27.92
C SER A 524 16.23 11.17 -27.77
N LEU A 525 16.15 10.43 -28.88
CA LEU A 525 15.93 8.98 -28.87
C LEU A 525 16.92 8.23 -27.95
N PRO A 526 18.23 8.55 -27.93
CA PRO A 526 19.16 7.94 -26.97
C PRO A 526 18.80 8.20 -25.50
N GLN A 527 18.31 9.40 -25.15
CA GLN A 527 17.90 9.72 -23.78
C GLN A 527 16.69 8.87 -23.36
N ILE A 528 15.73 8.66 -24.26
CA ILE A 528 14.57 7.81 -23.97
C ILE A 528 15.00 6.36 -23.83
N MET A 529 15.82 5.85 -24.76
CA MET A 529 16.34 4.50 -24.68
C MET A 529 17.09 4.22 -23.37
N GLN A 530 17.85 5.20 -22.86
CA GLN A 530 18.54 5.11 -21.57
C GLN A 530 17.59 5.18 -20.37
N SER A 531 16.39 5.73 -20.55
CA SER A 531 15.37 5.83 -19.51
C SER A 531 14.45 4.61 -19.41
N ILE A 532 14.46 3.72 -20.41
CA ILE A 532 13.69 2.48 -20.37
C ILE A 532 14.28 1.60 -19.25
N PRO A 533 13.50 1.26 -18.23
CA PRO A 533 14.01 0.45 -17.13
C PRO A 533 14.36 -0.95 -17.62
N SER A 534 15.48 -1.45 -17.11
CA SER A 534 15.86 -2.85 -17.29
C SER A 534 14.88 -3.77 -16.56
N ARG A 535 14.84 -5.04 -16.99
CA ARG A 535 14.07 -6.09 -16.34
C ARG A 535 14.38 -6.20 -14.84
N ALA A 536 15.65 -6.14 -14.46
CA ALA A 536 16.06 -6.18 -13.06
C ALA A 536 15.51 -5.00 -12.24
N GLN A 537 15.40 -3.81 -12.84
CA GLN A 537 14.77 -2.66 -12.17
C GLN A 537 13.27 -2.84 -11.99
N ILE A 538 12.57 -3.43 -12.98
CA ILE A 538 11.14 -3.77 -12.88
C ILE A 538 10.92 -4.83 -11.79
N GLU A 539 11.69 -5.91 -11.80
CA GLU A 539 11.62 -6.98 -10.80
C GLU A 539 11.89 -6.45 -9.39
N ALA A 540 12.91 -5.60 -9.23
CA ALA A 540 13.20 -4.96 -7.94
C ALA A 540 12.04 -4.07 -7.47
N ALA A 541 11.42 -3.30 -8.38
CA ALA A 541 10.29 -2.42 -8.05
C ALA A 541 9.03 -3.20 -7.63
N ILE A 542 8.76 -4.33 -8.30
CA ILE A 542 7.68 -5.27 -7.95
C ILE A 542 7.98 -5.94 -6.60
N ALA A 543 9.18 -6.52 -6.44
CA ALA A 543 9.57 -7.22 -5.21
C ALA A 543 9.51 -6.32 -3.98
N ALA A 544 9.92 -5.05 -4.12
CA ALA A 544 9.80 -4.04 -3.07
C ALA A 544 8.36 -3.78 -2.62
N ARG A 545 7.36 -4.16 -3.43
CA ARG A 545 5.92 -3.92 -3.23
C ARG A 545 5.09 -5.19 -3.39
N VAL A 546 5.67 -6.37 -3.19
CA VAL A 546 4.97 -7.66 -3.33
C VAL A 546 3.65 -7.69 -2.53
N GLY A 547 3.62 -7.05 -1.36
CA GLY A 547 2.43 -6.94 -0.51
C GLY A 547 1.23 -6.23 -1.13
N ILE A 548 1.39 -5.46 -2.22
CA ILE A 548 0.26 -4.94 -3.00
C ILE A 548 -0.45 -6.08 -3.73
N PHE A 549 0.33 -6.94 -4.37
CA PHE A 549 -0.20 -8.06 -5.16
C PHE A 549 -0.76 -9.16 -4.26
N ASP A 550 -0.10 -9.43 -3.13
CA ASP A 550 -0.64 -10.30 -2.08
C ASP A 550 -2.04 -9.83 -1.65
N ALA A 551 -2.20 -8.52 -1.40
CA ALA A 551 -3.48 -7.96 -0.98
C ALA A 551 -4.58 -8.08 -2.06
N ILE A 552 -4.23 -7.93 -3.35
CA ILE A 552 -5.18 -8.15 -4.46
C ILE A 552 -5.68 -9.60 -4.44
N ALA A 553 -4.76 -10.56 -4.34
CA ALA A 553 -5.09 -11.99 -4.32
C ALA A 553 -5.90 -12.37 -3.06
N GLU A 554 -5.51 -11.88 -1.89
CA GLU A 554 -6.19 -12.11 -0.61
C GLU A 554 -7.63 -11.58 -0.60
N GLN A 555 -7.91 -10.49 -1.33
CA GLN A 555 -9.25 -9.91 -1.46
C GLN A 555 -10.10 -10.58 -2.56
N GLY A 556 -9.69 -11.76 -3.04
CA GLY A 556 -10.41 -12.51 -4.08
C GLY A 556 -10.19 -11.97 -5.49
N GLY A 557 -9.22 -11.07 -5.66
CA GLY A 557 -8.70 -10.68 -6.98
C GLY A 557 -7.79 -11.77 -7.56
N PRO A 558 -7.40 -11.62 -8.83
CA PRO A 558 -6.48 -12.55 -9.47
C PRO A 558 -5.06 -12.43 -8.88
N ASP A 559 -4.34 -13.55 -8.83
CA ASP A 559 -2.89 -13.53 -8.59
C ASP A 559 -2.19 -13.00 -9.83
N LEU A 560 -1.96 -11.68 -9.85
CA LEU A 560 -1.32 -10.99 -10.96
C LEU A 560 0.14 -11.39 -11.16
N LEU A 561 0.82 -11.91 -10.14
CA LEU A 561 2.22 -12.36 -10.26
C LEU A 561 2.31 -13.78 -10.84
N ALA A 562 1.29 -14.61 -10.62
CA ALA A 562 1.17 -15.91 -11.28
C ALA A 562 0.87 -15.82 -12.79
N LEU A 563 0.45 -14.65 -13.28
CA LEU A 563 0.23 -14.41 -14.71
C LEU A 563 1.52 -14.25 -15.53
N ALA A 564 2.69 -14.32 -14.89
CA ALA A 564 4.00 -14.01 -15.45
C ALA A 564 4.11 -14.26 -16.96
N GLU A 565 4.12 -13.18 -17.72
CA GLU A 565 4.32 -13.24 -19.16
C GLU A 565 5.81 -13.20 -19.49
N PRO A 566 6.22 -13.81 -20.61
CA PRO A 566 7.52 -13.47 -21.17
C PRO A 566 7.56 -11.95 -21.38
N PRO A 567 8.62 -11.27 -20.95
CA PRO A 567 8.70 -9.82 -21.12
C PRO A 567 8.56 -9.49 -22.61
N PRO A 568 7.91 -8.37 -22.95
CA PRO A 568 7.80 -7.95 -24.33
C PRO A 568 9.22 -7.84 -24.92
N PRO A 569 9.41 -8.22 -26.20
CA PRO A 569 10.71 -8.10 -26.84
C PRO A 569 11.17 -6.64 -26.78
N ALA A 570 12.49 -6.45 -26.67
CA ALA A 570 13.05 -5.11 -26.70
C ALA A 570 12.60 -4.37 -27.97
N PRO A 571 12.16 -3.11 -27.86
CA PRO A 571 11.69 -2.34 -29.00
C PRO A 571 12.79 -2.24 -30.06
N ARG A 572 12.42 -2.44 -31.33
CA ARG A 572 13.40 -2.38 -32.42
C ARG A 572 13.56 -0.93 -32.85
N ILE A 573 14.79 -0.39 -32.77
CA ILE A 573 15.09 1.01 -33.11
C ILE A 573 14.56 1.40 -34.50
N GLU A 574 14.69 0.53 -35.50
CA GLU A 574 14.19 0.80 -36.85
C GLU A 574 12.65 0.83 -36.92
N ALA A 575 11.96 0.02 -36.11
CA ALA A 575 10.51 0.07 -36.00
C ALA A 575 10.05 1.35 -35.26
N VAL A 576 10.75 1.76 -34.19
CA VAL A 576 10.50 3.04 -33.50
C VAL A 576 10.68 4.20 -34.48
N ARG A 577 11.74 4.19 -35.29
CA ARG A 577 12.01 5.23 -36.29
C ARG A 577 10.89 5.29 -37.34
N ALA A 578 10.47 4.14 -37.87
CA ALA A 578 9.37 4.08 -38.83
C ALA A 578 8.07 4.64 -38.22
N ARG A 579 7.70 4.19 -37.02
CA ARG A 579 6.52 4.69 -36.30
C ARG A 579 6.60 6.18 -35.98
N LEU A 580 7.78 6.69 -35.64
CA LEU A 580 7.98 8.11 -35.38
C LEU A 580 7.75 8.94 -36.63
N LEU A 581 8.24 8.48 -37.79
CA LEU A 581 8.01 9.13 -39.07
C LEU A 581 6.51 9.13 -39.44
N ASP A 582 5.83 8.00 -39.25
CA ASP A 582 4.38 7.90 -39.47
C ASP A 582 3.60 8.88 -38.57
N ALA A 583 3.94 8.93 -37.28
CA ALA A 583 3.29 9.81 -36.32
C ALA A 583 3.56 11.30 -36.61
N LEU A 584 4.78 11.65 -37.00
CA LEU A 584 5.13 13.01 -37.42
C LEU A 584 4.37 13.40 -38.69
N ALA A 585 4.31 12.52 -39.69
CA ALA A 585 3.54 12.76 -40.92
C ALA A 585 2.05 12.96 -40.63
N ALA A 586 1.46 12.12 -39.76
CA ALA A 586 0.07 12.25 -39.33
C ALA A 586 -0.18 13.57 -38.59
N ARG A 587 0.71 14.00 -37.68
CA ARG A 587 0.62 15.28 -36.99
C ARG A 587 0.75 16.46 -37.94
N THR A 588 1.69 16.43 -38.88
CA THR A 588 1.86 17.48 -39.89
C THR A 588 0.63 17.60 -40.79
N ALA A 589 0.05 16.47 -41.20
CA ALA A 589 -1.19 16.45 -41.98
C ALA A 589 -2.37 17.04 -41.19
N ALA A 590 -2.54 16.65 -39.92
CA ALA A 590 -3.58 17.17 -39.05
C ALA A 590 -3.42 18.68 -38.78
N GLN A 591 -2.20 19.16 -38.55
CA GLN A 591 -1.90 20.58 -38.39
C GLN A 591 -2.17 21.36 -39.69
N SER A 592 -1.79 20.82 -40.85
CA SER A 592 -2.08 21.43 -42.15
C SER A 592 -3.58 21.57 -42.39
N ALA A 593 -4.36 20.52 -42.09
CA ALA A 593 -5.81 20.55 -42.17
C ALA A 593 -6.43 21.59 -41.21
N ARG A 594 -5.89 21.69 -39.98
CA ARG A 594 -6.32 22.69 -38.99
C ARG A 594 -6.02 24.12 -39.46
N ILE A 595 -4.84 24.36 -40.04
CA ILE A 595 -4.46 25.66 -40.62
C ILE A 595 -5.41 26.01 -41.77
N ALA A 596 -5.65 25.09 -42.71
CA ALA A 596 -6.57 25.31 -43.81
C ALA A 596 -8.00 25.64 -43.32
N ALA A 597 -8.48 24.95 -42.28
CA ALA A 597 -9.78 25.26 -41.68
C ALA A 597 -9.80 26.65 -41.00
N LEU A 598 -8.70 27.06 -40.36
CA LEU A 598 -8.57 28.41 -39.78
C LEU A 598 -8.51 29.50 -40.86
N GLU A 599 -7.77 29.27 -41.94
CA GLU A 599 -7.71 30.17 -43.09
C GLU A 599 -9.10 30.36 -43.72
N GLN A 600 -9.87 29.27 -43.90
CA GLN A 600 -11.25 29.35 -44.37
C GLN A 600 -12.16 30.15 -43.43
N ARG A 601 -12.00 29.98 -42.10
CA ARG A 601 -12.77 30.75 -41.10
C ARG A 601 -12.38 32.22 -41.09
N LEU A 602 -11.10 32.54 -41.23
CA LEU A 602 -10.61 33.92 -41.33
C LEU A 602 -11.11 34.60 -42.61
N ALA A 603 -11.04 33.90 -43.75
CA ALA A 603 -11.57 34.40 -45.03
C ALA A 603 -13.08 34.68 -44.98
N ALA A 604 -13.84 33.89 -44.20
CA ALA A 604 -15.27 34.12 -44.00
C ALA A 604 -15.59 35.32 -43.08
N LEU A 605 -14.63 35.75 -42.25
CA LEU A 605 -14.77 36.89 -41.34
C LEU A 605 -14.30 38.22 -41.95
N ASP A 606 -13.55 38.20 -43.05
CA ASP A 606 -13.07 39.40 -43.73
C ASP A 606 -14.23 40.18 -44.37
N PRO A 607 -14.61 41.37 -43.85
CA PRO A 607 -15.72 42.16 -44.38
C PRO A 607 -15.44 42.74 -45.77
N ALA A 608 -14.19 42.73 -46.24
CA ALA A 608 -13.79 43.18 -47.58
C ALA A 608 -13.87 42.07 -48.64
N ALA A 609 -14.12 40.82 -48.27
CA ALA A 609 -14.31 39.74 -49.23
C ALA A 609 -15.52 40.05 -50.14
N PRO A 610 -15.37 40.10 -51.47
CA PRO A 610 -16.45 40.45 -52.37
C PRO A 610 -17.59 39.45 -52.17
N ARG A 611 -18.72 39.94 -51.62
CA ARG A 611 -19.94 39.16 -51.47
C ARG A 611 -20.31 38.64 -52.86
N ARG A 612 -20.02 37.37 -53.14
CA ARG A 612 -20.47 36.70 -54.37
C ARG A 612 -21.99 36.86 -54.40
N ARG A 613 -22.48 37.75 -55.27
CA ARG A 613 -23.92 37.86 -55.54
C ARG A 613 -24.33 36.49 -56.05
N LYS A 614 -25.18 35.80 -55.28
CA LYS A 614 -25.86 34.59 -55.75
C LYS A 614 -26.70 35.00 -56.97
N THR A 615 -26.23 34.64 -58.15
CA THR A 615 -27.04 34.55 -59.37
C THR A 615 -27.88 33.29 -59.34
#